data_AF-V9IHG2-F1
#
_entry.id   AF-V9IHG2-F1
#
_cell.length_a   1.000
_cell.length_b   1.000
_cell.length_c   1.000
_cell.angle_alpha   90.00
_cell.angle_beta   90.00
_cell.angle_gamma   90.00
#
_symmetry.space_group_name_H-M   'P 1'
#
loop_
_entity.id
_entity.type
_entity.pdbx_description
1 polymer ?
#
loop_
_entity_poly.entity_id
_entity_poly.type
_entity_poly.pdbx_seq_one_letter_code
_entity_poly.pdbx_strand_id
1 'polypeptide(L)'
;MVVWLVLIATSSIYLAEAAIPDPPNSKFSTVNPLKLSTAVDCTGIIAFSATRASVDHAKAVFAETLVDKGVGYVPQTGIFITNCPGLYQFSFAGYGSTDLRLTLKKKQNNSDSWRPVVGTGAGGGANLILLDVDVGDQLAVFVDSGKISDGVTFSGYRIAKT
;
A
#
# COMPACT_ATOMS: atom_id res chain seq x y z
N MET A 1 -5.89 69.43 -35.44
CA MET A 1 -4.65 68.65 -35.20
C MET A 1 -5.01 67.51 -34.28
N VAL A 2 -5.46 66.37 -34.83
CA VAL A 2 -4.68 65.12 -35.00
C VAL A 2 -4.28 64.56 -33.62
N VAL A 3 -5.17 63.77 -32.99
CA VAL A 3 -5.28 62.29 -33.00
C VAL A 3 -4.17 61.61 -32.18
N TRP A 4 -4.58 60.57 -31.44
CA TRP A 4 -3.81 59.52 -30.72
C TRP A 4 -3.73 59.64 -29.19
N LEU A 5 -4.53 58.83 -28.49
CA LEU A 5 -4.00 57.63 -27.81
C LEU A 5 -5.17 56.75 -27.34
N VAL A 6 -5.33 55.64 -28.06
CA VAL A 6 -6.04 54.44 -27.62
C VAL A 6 -5.09 53.68 -26.68
N LEU A 7 -5.58 53.20 -25.54
CA LEU A 7 -5.21 51.88 -25.01
C LEU A 7 -6.21 51.42 -23.96
N ILE A 8 -6.68 50.21 -24.21
CA ILE A 8 -7.81 49.50 -23.62
C ILE A 8 -7.33 48.80 -22.34
N ALA A 9 -8.05 48.98 -21.24
CA ALA A 9 -7.91 48.14 -20.05
C ALA A 9 -9.30 47.57 -19.70
N THR A 10 -9.72 46.58 -20.48
CA THR A 10 -10.83 45.69 -20.12
C THR A 10 -10.32 44.72 -19.06
N SER A 11 -10.57 45.02 -17.79
CA SER A 11 -10.39 44.07 -16.70
C SER A 11 -11.43 42.95 -16.82
N SER A 12 -10.98 41.77 -17.22
CA SER A 12 -11.74 40.53 -17.20
C SER A 12 -12.23 40.23 -15.77
N ILE A 13 -13.55 40.21 -15.61
CA ILE A 13 -14.19 39.68 -14.40
C ILE A 13 -13.98 38.17 -14.43
N TYR A 14 -13.02 37.67 -13.65
CA TYR A 14 -12.94 36.25 -13.34
C TYR A 14 -14.11 35.91 -12.41
N LEU A 15 -15.07 35.15 -12.92
CA LEU A 15 -16.05 34.45 -12.10
C LEU A 15 -15.28 33.41 -11.28
N ALA A 16 -14.99 33.74 -10.02
CA ALA A 16 -14.61 32.76 -9.03
C ALA A 16 -15.87 31.96 -8.68
N GLU A 17 -16.01 30.76 -9.25
CA GLU A 17 -16.94 29.75 -8.77
C GLU A 17 -16.48 29.38 -7.35
N ALA A 18 -17.05 30.02 -6.33
CA ALA A 18 -16.77 29.68 -4.95
C ALA A 18 -17.38 28.29 -4.68
N ALA A 19 -16.52 27.30 -4.43
CA ALA A 19 -16.94 25.98 -4.02
C ALA A 19 -17.80 26.07 -2.75
N ILE A 20 -19.08 25.71 -2.85
CA ILE A 20 -19.98 25.57 -1.72
C ILE A 20 -19.45 24.40 -0.88
N PRO A 21 -19.12 24.58 0.42
CA PRO A 21 -18.69 23.46 1.25
C PRO A 21 -19.86 22.48 1.43
N ASP A 22 -19.62 21.20 1.16
CA ASP A 22 -20.61 20.16 1.46
C ASP A 22 -20.97 20.18 2.96
N PRO A 23 -22.25 19.98 3.32
CA PRO A 23 -22.69 20.00 4.71
C PRO A 23 -22.00 18.88 5.52
N PRO A 24 -21.78 19.09 6.82
CA PRO A 24 -21.07 18.12 7.65
C PRO A 24 -21.92 16.85 7.81
N ASN A 25 -21.44 15.74 7.23
CA ASN A 25 -22.00 14.42 7.49
C ASN A 25 -21.64 13.99 8.93
N SER A 26 -22.48 14.37 9.89
CA SER A 26 -22.47 13.81 11.23
C SER A 26 -22.94 12.35 11.18
N LYS A 27 -22.02 11.42 10.93
CA LYS A 27 -22.21 10.02 11.27
C LYS A 27 -21.20 9.65 12.34
N PHE A 28 -21.70 9.69 13.57
CA PHE A 28 -21.08 9.09 14.74
C PHE A 28 -20.57 7.68 14.41
N SER A 29 -19.32 7.43 14.77
CA SER A 29 -18.67 6.13 14.66
C SER A 29 -19.28 5.19 15.71
N THR A 30 -20.33 4.48 15.34
CA THR A 30 -20.71 3.23 15.99
C THR A 30 -19.88 2.12 15.36
N VAL A 31 -18.86 1.67 16.09
CA VAL A 31 -18.20 0.37 15.85
C VAL A 31 -19.28 -0.71 15.74
N ASN A 32 -19.48 -1.23 14.52
CA ASN A 32 -20.45 -2.29 14.27
C ASN A 32 -19.81 -3.63 14.68
N PRO A 33 -20.35 -4.37 15.67
CA PRO A 33 -19.75 -5.62 16.15
C PRO A 33 -20.00 -6.84 15.24
N LEU A 34 -20.50 -6.65 14.02
CA LEU A 34 -20.78 -7.72 13.07
C LEU A 34 -20.03 -7.48 11.74
N LYS A 35 -18.74 -7.81 11.71
CA LYS A 35 -18.07 -8.24 10.48
C LYS A 35 -18.20 -9.77 10.36
N LEU A 36 -19.45 -10.23 10.46
CA LEU A 36 -19.84 -11.63 10.33
C LEU A 36 -20.41 -11.78 8.90
N SER A 37 -19.67 -12.47 8.04
CA SER A 37 -20.03 -12.91 6.68
C SER A 37 -20.44 -11.85 5.64
N THR A 38 -19.66 -10.78 5.46
CA THR A 38 -19.68 -10.09 4.16
C THR A 38 -18.77 -10.86 3.21
N ALA A 39 -19.34 -11.44 2.15
CA ALA A 39 -18.55 -12.01 1.06
C ALA A 39 -17.44 -11.02 0.67
N VAL A 40 -16.21 -11.51 0.56
CA VAL A 40 -15.07 -10.69 0.19
C VAL A 40 -15.36 -10.06 -1.18
N ASP A 41 -15.45 -8.73 -1.24
CA ASP A 41 -15.66 -8.03 -2.50
C ASP A 41 -14.35 -7.99 -3.31
N CYS A 42 -14.26 -8.91 -4.27
CA CYS A 42 -13.15 -9.02 -5.20
C CYS A 42 -13.38 -8.24 -6.52
N THR A 43 -14.41 -7.40 -6.59
CA THR A 43 -14.76 -6.66 -7.81
C THR A 43 -13.99 -5.36 -7.96
N GLY A 44 -13.69 -4.69 -6.84
CA GLY A 44 -13.00 -3.40 -6.78
C GLY A 44 -11.46 -3.46 -6.83
N ILE A 45 -10.85 -2.29 -6.61
CA ILE A 45 -9.39 -2.13 -6.53
C ILE A 45 -8.87 -2.82 -5.26
N ILE A 46 -7.82 -3.63 -5.42
CA ILE A 46 -7.07 -4.23 -4.32
C ILE A 46 -5.65 -3.70 -4.41
N ALA A 47 -5.28 -2.85 -3.47
CA ALA A 47 -3.96 -2.24 -3.41
C ALA A 47 -3.63 -1.84 -1.97
N PHE A 48 -2.37 -1.99 -1.59
CA PHE A 48 -1.85 -1.48 -0.33
C PHE A 48 -0.46 -0.89 -0.51
N SER A 49 -0.11 0.03 0.37
CA SER A 49 1.25 0.57 0.50
C SER A 49 1.48 0.98 1.94
N ALA A 50 2.57 0.48 2.53
CA ALA A 50 2.92 0.71 3.93
C ALA A 50 4.38 1.12 4.08
N THR A 51 4.68 1.87 5.13
CA THR A 51 6.00 2.44 5.41
C THR A 51 6.27 2.48 6.92
N ARG A 52 7.45 2.97 7.32
CA ARG A 52 7.93 3.01 8.71
C ARG A 52 7.90 1.62 9.35
N ALA A 53 8.67 0.71 8.78
CA ALA A 53 8.76 -0.64 9.33
C ALA A 53 9.53 -0.66 10.66
N SER A 54 9.06 -1.53 11.54
CA SER A 54 9.77 -2.09 12.68
C SER A 54 9.91 -3.60 12.48
N VAL A 55 10.72 -4.27 13.28
CA VAL A 55 10.93 -5.72 13.18
C VAL A 55 10.22 -6.43 14.33
N ASP A 56 9.30 -7.33 14.00
CA ASP A 56 8.64 -8.24 14.94
C ASP A 56 8.79 -9.70 14.48
N HIS A 57 9.43 -10.53 15.31
CA HIS A 57 9.75 -11.93 14.98
C HIS A 57 10.30 -12.10 13.55
N ALA A 58 11.34 -11.31 13.23
CA ALA A 58 11.99 -11.23 11.91
C ALA A 58 11.10 -10.76 10.74
N LYS A 59 9.86 -10.32 10.97
CA LYS A 59 8.99 -9.72 9.95
C LYS A 59 9.03 -8.19 10.05
N ALA A 60 8.96 -7.53 8.91
CA ALA A 60 8.73 -6.10 8.85
C ALA A 60 7.24 -5.81 9.13
N VAL A 61 6.97 -5.04 10.18
CA VAL A 61 5.64 -4.57 10.57
C VAL A 61 5.60 -3.06 10.46
N PHE A 62 4.62 -2.53 9.74
CA PHE A 62 4.62 -1.16 9.26
C PHE A 62 3.68 -0.30 10.10
N ALA A 63 4.22 0.74 10.72
CA ALA A 63 3.45 1.63 11.59
C ALA A 63 2.49 2.55 10.80
N GLU A 64 2.77 2.79 9.53
CA GLU A 64 2.00 3.72 8.69
C GLU A 64 1.53 3.02 7.41
N THR A 65 0.22 3.09 7.15
CA THR A 65 -0.42 2.58 5.93
C THR A 65 -0.88 3.75 5.08
N LEU A 66 -0.23 3.95 3.93
CA LEU A 66 -0.49 5.06 3.01
C LEU A 66 -1.67 4.75 2.08
N VAL A 67 -1.79 3.49 1.68
CA VAL A 67 -2.87 2.97 0.84
C VAL A 67 -3.38 1.69 1.45
N ASP A 68 -4.70 1.58 1.60
CA ASP A 68 -5.41 0.36 1.96
C ASP A 68 -6.77 0.36 1.23
N LYS A 69 -6.78 -0.24 0.04
CA LYS A 69 -7.96 -0.35 -0.82
C LYS A 69 -8.27 -1.82 -1.02
N GLY A 70 -9.54 -2.18 -0.83
CA GLY A 70 -10.01 -3.55 -0.96
C GLY A 70 -9.77 -4.35 0.33
N VAL A 71 -9.08 -5.48 0.20
CA VAL A 71 -8.91 -6.46 1.28
C VAL A 71 -7.51 -7.09 1.24
N GLY A 72 -7.02 -7.54 2.40
CA GLY A 72 -5.91 -8.49 2.50
C GLY A 72 -4.73 -8.00 3.33
N TYR A 73 -4.38 -6.71 3.28
CA TYR A 73 -3.27 -6.20 4.09
C TYR A 73 -3.67 -6.07 5.56
N VAL A 74 -2.81 -6.55 6.47
CA VAL A 74 -3.02 -6.48 7.93
C VAL A 74 -1.86 -5.70 8.55
N PRO A 75 -2.06 -4.39 8.84
CA PRO A 75 -0.98 -3.52 9.34
C PRO A 75 -0.31 -4.02 10.62
N GLN A 76 -1.09 -4.63 11.52
CA GLN A 76 -0.61 -5.09 12.83
C GLN A 76 0.42 -6.23 12.72
N THR A 77 0.42 -6.96 11.60
CA THR A 77 1.31 -8.09 11.37
C THR A 77 2.27 -7.87 10.20
N GLY A 78 2.03 -6.84 9.38
CA GLY A 78 2.76 -6.60 8.13
C GLY A 78 2.48 -7.64 7.04
N ILE A 79 1.46 -8.49 7.23
CA ILE A 79 1.14 -9.60 6.33
C ILE A 79 0.03 -9.18 5.37
N PHE A 80 0.23 -9.47 4.08
CA PHE A 80 -0.85 -9.50 3.10
C PHE A 80 -1.42 -10.92 3.02
N ILE A 81 -2.73 -11.07 3.21
CA ILE A 81 -3.47 -12.32 3.08
C ILE A 81 -4.34 -12.23 1.82
N THR A 82 -4.10 -13.11 0.86
CA THR A 82 -4.84 -13.15 -0.39
C THR A 82 -6.27 -13.61 -0.12
N ASN A 83 -7.23 -12.69 -0.14
CA ASN A 83 -8.66 -13.03 -0.09
C ASN A 83 -9.28 -13.16 -1.48
N CYS A 84 -8.64 -12.57 -2.50
CA CYS A 84 -9.07 -12.58 -3.88
C CYS A 84 -7.92 -13.10 -4.76
N PRO A 85 -8.04 -14.27 -5.39
CA PRO A 85 -6.95 -14.89 -6.14
C PRO A 85 -6.65 -14.07 -7.40
N GLY A 86 -5.41 -14.04 -7.86
CA GLY A 86 -5.06 -13.12 -8.94
C GLY A 86 -3.58 -13.12 -9.27
N LEU A 87 -3.28 -12.45 -10.37
CA LEU A 87 -1.95 -11.93 -10.63
C LEU A 87 -1.77 -10.63 -9.86
N TYR A 88 -0.79 -10.58 -8.97
CA TYR A 88 -0.44 -9.40 -8.17
C TYR A 88 0.98 -8.94 -8.48
N GLN A 89 1.20 -7.63 -8.39
CA GLN A 89 2.54 -7.07 -8.23
C GLN A 89 2.80 -6.84 -6.75
N PHE A 90 3.96 -7.29 -6.28
CA PHE A 90 4.47 -6.95 -4.96
C PHE A 90 5.83 -6.25 -5.10
N SER A 91 6.06 -5.26 -4.25
CA SER A 91 7.34 -4.55 -4.21
C SER A 91 7.69 -4.20 -2.78
N PHE A 92 8.96 -4.29 -2.44
CA PHE A 92 9.48 -3.80 -1.18
C PHE A 92 10.84 -3.14 -1.40
N ALA A 93 11.15 -2.19 -0.54
CA ALA A 93 12.45 -1.54 -0.50
C ALA A 93 12.84 -1.30 0.94
N GLY A 94 14.13 -1.35 1.23
CA GLY A 94 14.64 -1.02 2.55
C GLY A 94 16.14 -1.06 2.59
N TYR A 95 16.72 -0.17 3.38
CA TYR A 95 18.15 -0.02 3.57
C TYR A 95 18.46 -0.02 5.06
N GLY A 96 19.72 -0.15 5.43
CA GLY A 96 20.12 -0.21 6.82
C GLY A 96 21.57 -0.63 7.00
N SER A 97 21.83 -1.54 7.94
CA SER A 97 23.18 -2.03 8.21
C SER A 97 23.79 -2.74 7.01
N THR A 98 25.12 -2.82 6.95
CA THR A 98 25.87 -3.42 5.84
C THR A 98 25.55 -4.90 5.60
N ASP A 99 25.07 -5.60 6.63
CA ASP A 99 24.64 -6.99 6.59
C ASP A 99 23.11 -7.16 6.45
N LEU A 100 22.37 -6.07 6.25
CA LEU A 100 20.91 -6.13 6.08
C LEU A 100 20.53 -7.00 4.88
N ARG A 101 19.63 -7.96 5.10
CA ARG A 101 19.01 -8.80 4.07
C ARG A 101 17.50 -8.80 4.25
N LEU A 102 16.80 -8.34 3.23
CA LEU A 102 15.34 -8.33 3.17
C LEU A 102 14.85 -9.39 2.19
N THR A 103 13.82 -10.13 2.55
CA THR A 103 13.26 -11.19 1.71
C THR A 103 11.74 -11.14 1.73
N LEU A 104 11.10 -11.03 0.57
CA LEU A 104 9.68 -11.34 0.45
C LEU A 104 9.51 -12.85 0.56
N LYS A 105 8.73 -13.29 1.54
CA LYS A 105 8.38 -14.70 1.72
C LYS A 105 6.90 -14.90 1.47
N LYS A 106 6.56 -16.09 0.97
CA LYS A 106 5.19 -16.57 0.76
C LYS A 106 4.93 -17.78 1.66
N LYS A 107 3.80 -17.80 2.34
CA LYS A 107 3.26 -18.97 3.07
C LYS A 107 2.00 -19.41 2.34
N GLN A 108 2.01 -20.63 1.80
CA GLN A 108 0.85 -21.18 1.09
C GLN A 108 -0.31 -21.42 2.05
N ASN A 109 -1.54 -21.34 1.54
CA ASN A 109 -2.72 -21.75 2.30
C ASN A 109 -2.55 -23.20 2.83
N ASN A 110 -2.93 -23.45 4.08
CA ASN A 110 -2.75 -24.72 4.79
C ASN A 110 -1.29 -25.20 4.97
N SER A 111 -0.28 -24.36 4.69
CA SER A 111 1.10 -24.63 5.07
C SER A 111 1.41 -23.89 6.38
N ASP A 112 2.39 -24.37 7.15
CA ASP A 112 2.99 -23.60 8.26
C ASP A 112 4.34 -22.96 7.92
N SER A 113 4.89 -23.30 6.75
CA SER A 113 6.22 -22.85 6.34
C SER A 113 6.18 -21.59 5.48
N TRP A 114 7.03 -20.61 5.83
CA TRP A 114 7.34 -19.47 4.97
C TRP A 114 8.47 -19.85 4.00
N ARG A 115 8.24 -19.65 2.70
CA ARG A 115 9.22 -19.91 1.65
C ARG A 115 9.71 -18.60 1.04
N PRO A 116 11.03 -18.43 0.81
CA PRO A 116 11.55 -17.25 0.15
C PRO A 116 11.05 -17.17 -1.30
N VAL A 117 10.67 -15.98 -1.74
CA VAL A 117 10.30 -15.68 -3.13
C VAL A 117 11.42 -14.91 -3.81
N VAL A 118 11.77 -13.76 -3.24
CA VAL A 118 12.84 -12.88 -3.74
C VAL A 118 13.44 -12.09 -2.58
N GLY A 119 14.74 -11.86 -2.60
CA GLY A 119 15.46 -11.15 -1.55
C GLY A 119 16.51 -10.19 -2.06
N THR A 120 17.07 -9.39 -1.16
CA THR A 120 18.06 -8.36 -1.48
C THR A 120 19.50 -8.83 -1.26
N GLY A 121 20.42 -8.05 -1.83
CA GLY A 121 21.84 -8.08 -1.48
C GLY A 121 22.09 -7.60 -0.05
N ALA A 122 23.36 -7.65 0.36
CA ALA A 122 23.83 -7.08 1.61
C ALA A 122 23.64 -5.55 1.57
N GLY A 123 23.30 -4.93 2.70
CA GLY A 123 22.97 -3.50 2.78
C GLY A 123 21.50 -3.19 2.48
N GLY A 124 20.67 -4.21 2.22
CA GLY A 124 19.30 -4.05 1.77
C GLY A 124 19.19 -3.86 0.26
N GLY A 125 18.19 -3.10 -0.17
CA GLY A 125 17.87 -2.88 -1.58
C GLY A 125 16.36 -2.87 -1.82
N ALA A 126 15.98 -3.02 -3.08
CA ALA A 126 14.59 -3.08 -3.49
C ALA A 126 14.36 -4.24 -4.47
N ASN A 127 13.15 -4.79 -4.46
CA ASN A 127 12.70 -5.78 -5.43
C ASN A 127 11.24 -5.52 -5.82
N LEU A 128 10.90 -5.96 -7.02
CA LEU A 128 9.54 -5.98 -7.57
C LEU A 128 9.33 -7.33 -8.25
N ILE A 129 8.18 -7.95 -8.02
CA ILE A 129 7.85 -9.25 -8.59
C ILE A 129 6.36 -9.36 -8.90
N LEU A 130 6.04 -10.14 -9.93
CA LEU A 130 4.69 -10.56 -10.27
C LEU A 130 4.46 -11.98 -9.77
N LEU A 131 3.33 -12.22 -9.08
CA LEU A 131 2.99 -13.52 -8.52
C LEU A 131 1.51 -13.82 -8.75
N ASP A 132 1.24 -15.03 -9.24
CA ASP A 132 -0.07 -15.65 -9.05
C ASP A 132 -0.19 -16.13 -7.60
N VAL A 133 -1.26 -15.70 -6.95
CA VAL A 133 -1.56 -16.02 -5.55
C VAL A 133 -2.98 -16.53 -5.42
N ASP A 134 -3.12 -17.58 -4.62
CA ASP A 134 -4.40 -18.25 -4.36
C ASP A 134 -5.02 -17.76 -3.05
N VAL A 135 -6.31 -18.04 -2.86
CA VAL A 135 -7.01 -17.69 -1.62
C VAL A 135 -6.34 -18.33 -0.41
N GLY A 136 -6.05 -17.51 0.59
CA GLY A 136 -5.40 -17.90 1.84
C GLY A 136 -3.88 -17.84 1.82
N ASP A 137 -3.25 -17.63 0.66
CA ASP A 137 -1.80 -17.39 0.60
C ASP A 137 -1.44 -16.11 1.38
N GLN A 138 -0.30 -16.14 2.07
CA GLN A 138 0.19 -15.02 2.85
C GLN A 138 1.55 -14.55 2.33
N LEU A 139 1.76 -13.23 2.30
CA LEU A 139 3.01 -12.61 1.89
C LEU A 139 3.45 -11.58 2.93
N ALA A 140 4.75 -11.57 3.23
CA ALA A 140 5.35 -10.60 4.14
C ALA A 140 6.84 -10.42 3.81
N VAL A 141 7.36 -9.24 4.17
CA VAL A 141 8.79 -8.94 4.09
C VAL A 141 9.46 -9.37 5.40
N PHE A 142 10.50 -10.18 5.28
CA PHE A 142 11.32 -10.64 6.40
C PHE A 142 12.65 -9.89 6.41
N VAL A 143 13.16 -9.64 7.61
CA VAL A 143 14.52 -9.19 7.89
C VAL A 143 15.32 -10.43 8.29
N ASP A 144 16.02 -11.03 7.33
CA ASP A 144 16.75 -12.28 7.54
C ASP A 144 18.09 -12.05 8.30
N SER A 145 18.67 -10.85 8.15
CA SER A 145 19.86 -10.41 8.88
C SER A 145 19.95 -8.89 8.93
N GLY A 146 20.78 -8.37 9.84
CA GLY A 146 21.05 -6.94 10.00
C GLY A 146 19.92 -6.15 10.66
N LYS A 147 19.98 -4.82 10.51
CA LYS A 147 19.03 -3.85 11.06
C LYS A 147 18.54 -2.95 9.96
N ILE A 148 17.22 -2.73 9.94
CA ILE A 148 16.60 -1.75 9.06
C ILE A 148 16.83 -0.33 9.59
N SER A 149 17.01 0.63 8.68
CA SER A 149 16.85 2.05 8.98
C SER A 149 15.42 2.49 8.71
N ASP A 150 15.10 3.75 9.03
CA ASP A 150 13.84 4.35 8.60
C ASP A 150 13.67 4.26 7.07
N GLY A 151 12.43 4.09 6.61
CA GLY A 151 12.07 4.13 5.19
C GLY A 151 11.87 2.77 4.49
N VAL A 152 11.80 1.67 5.23
CA VAL A 152 11.37 0.38 4.63
C VAL A 152 9.91 0.49 4.17
N THR A 153 9.64 0.05 2.95
CA THR A 153 8.31 0.04 2.34
C THR A 153 7.90 -1.35 1.89
N PHE A 154 6.59 -1.61 1.91
CA PHE A 154 6.00 -2.79 1.29
C PHE A 154 4.67 -2.39 0.64
N SER A 155 4.53 -2.71 -0.63
CA SER A 155 3.36 -2.38 -1.44
C SER A 155 2.96 -3.58 -2.29
N GLY A 156 1.69 -3.63 -2.64
CA GLY A 156 1.20 -4.57 -3.64
C GLY A 156 -0.17 -4.20 -4.18
N TYR A 157 -0.49 -4.67 -5.37
CA TYR A 157 -1.80 -4.49 -5.98
C TYR A 157 -2.14 -5.62 -6.95
N ARG A 158 -3.44 -5.90 -7.10
CA ARG A 158 -3.94 -6.90 -8.05
C ARG A 158 -3.94 -6.31 -9.45
N ILE A 159 -3.28 -7.00 -10.38
CA ILE A 159 -3.25 -6.64 -11.80
C ILE A 159 -4.43 -7.29 -12.53
N ALA A 160 -4.63 -8.59 -12.32
CA ALA A 160 -5.63 -9.36 -13.03
C ALA A 160 -6.36 -10.35 -12.10
N LYS A 161 -7.60 -10.65 -12.46
CA LYS A 161 -8.42 -11.67 -11.80
C LYS A 161 -8.11 -13.04 -12.42
N THR A 162 -8.01 -14.08 -11.60
CA THR A 162 -7.97 -15.49 -12.02
C THR A 162 -9.27 -16.19 -11.66
#